data_AF-A0A971L3U1-F1
#
_entry.id   AF-A0A971L3U1-F1
#
_cell.length_a   1.000
_cell.length_b   1.000
_cell.length_c   1.000
_cell.angle_alpha   90.00
_cell.angle_beta   90.00
_cell.angle_gamma   90.00
#
_symmetry.space_group_name_H-M   'P 1'
#
loop_
_entity.id
_entity.type
_entity.pdbx_description
1 polymer ?
#
loop_
_entity_poly.entity_id
_entity_poly.type
_entity_poly.pdbx_seq_one_letter_code
_entity_poly.pdbx_strand_id
1 'polypeptide(L)'
;VEKRERTTRRKRWEMQDEEQTYSAKQLDRDVVNPDQIRTVIKTFKESLPVIFPGRDEVPKTLVFAKTDSHADDIIQIIREEFGGSNQFCKKVTYRVANDKLDAEGKVLEEGEDPAAILAQLRNDYYPRIAVTVDMIATGTDVKALECLLFMRDVKSKNYFEQMKGRGTRTLDKDSLQKVTPSATSAKTHYVIVDAIGVTKSMKTASRPLITKPSVALKDLAMGVMMGASDSDTVSSLAGRLARLDKQLDDKERARIAKQAGGVPLLAIVGELFNAIDGDRVEQKALELAGLPEGADPGDSHRDKAQAELVGEVAKVFNGELIELIDSIRRDKEQTVVHDDLDDLIKAEWAGDTTENAKVLTQEFADYLKEKAAEQADKIDALSIYFHTPARRSEVTYLQIKTLLDVIKQERPKLAPLRIWQAYAHLDSYKGTTPVAELTALVALIRRVCGIDHSITPFDATVRKNFQRWIMQYHAGNSEKFNEQQMAWLHIIRDHIASSFHCEREDLEMAPFDSQGGLGKMHQLFGDKMDWVIEVMNQELVA
;
A
#
# COMPACT_ATOMS: atom_id res chain seq x y z
N VAL A 1 23.38 -9.14 -21.06
CA VAL A 1 23.08 -9.11 -19.61
C VAL A 1 24.14 -8.29 -18.87
N GLU A 2 23.75 -7.28 -18.08
CA GLU A 2 24.69 -6.45 -17.29
C GLU A 2 24.99 -7.13 -15.95
N LYS A 3 26.27 -7.36 -15.65
CA LYS A 3 26.70 -7.84 -14.33
C LYS A 3 27.27 -6.68 -13.54
N ARG A 4 26.76 -6.49 -12.32
CA ARG A 4 27.21 -5.44 -11.37
C ARG A 4 27.81 -6.07 -10.13
N GLU A 5 29.03 -5.66 -9.80
CA GLU A 5 29.72 -6.11 -8.59
C GLU A 5 29.15 -5.39 -7.34
N ARG A 6 28.64 -6.16 -6.36
CA ARG A 6 27.86 -5.65 -5.21
C ARG A 6 28.62 -4.68 -4.30
N THR A 7 29.94 -4.82 -4.21
CA THR A 7 30.81 -4.04 -3.33
C THR A 7 31.44 -2.84 -4.03
N THR A 8 31.87 -3.00 -5.28
CA THR A 8 32.64 -1.97 -6.02
C THR A 8 31.79 -1.17 -7.00
N ARG A 9 30.55 -1.59 -7.25
CA ARG A 9 29.62 -1.01 -8.24
C ARG A 9 30.12 -1.01 -9.68
N ARG A 10 31.20 -1.73 -10.01
CA ARG A 10 31.68 -1.85 -11.40
C ARG A 10 30.68 -2.63 -12.26
N LYS A 11 30.38 -2.06 -13.43
CA LYS A 11 29.46 -2.61 -14.44
C LYS A 11 30.26 -3.31 -15.53
N ARG A 12 29.86 -4.53 -15.92
CA ARG A 12 30.45 -5.28 -17.03
C ARG A 12 29.34 -5.89 -17.89
N TRP A 13 29.48 -5.73 -19.21
CA TRP A 13 28.56 -6.30 -20.20
C TRP A 13 29.04 -7.68 -20.64
N GLU A 14 28.10 -8.63 -20.70
CA GLU A 14 28.32 -9.98 -21.22
C GLU A 14 27.13 -10.34 -22.13
N MET A 15 27.41 -10.85 -23.33
CA MET A 15 26.37 -11.37 -24.22
C MET A 15 25.93 -12.74 -23.70
N GLN A 16 24.62 -12.99 -23.71
CA GLN A 16 24.06 -14.33 -23.49
C GLN A 16 23.54 -14.85 -24.82
N ASP A 17 23.78 -16.14 -25.07
CA ASP A 17 23.46 -16.80 -26.34
C ASP A 17 22.05 -17.46 -26.33
N GLU A 18 21.33 -17.51 -25.19
CA GLU A 18 19.99 -18.13 -25.09
C GLU A 18 19.04 -17.38 -24.14
N GLU A 19 17.74 -17.33 -24.49
CA GLU A 19 16.65 -16.77 -23.67
C GLU A 19 16.35 -17.67 -22.44
N GLN A 20 16.46 -17.13 -21.23
CA GLN A 20 16.17 -17.85 -19.98
C GLN A 20 14.79 -17.47 -19.42
N THR A 21 13.92 -18.45 -19.22
CA THR A 21 12.63 -18.28 -18.53
C THR A 21 12.82 -18.41 -17.01
N TYR A 22 12.50 -17.36 -16.24
CA TYR A 22 12.69 -17.36 -14.78
C TYR A 22 11.42 -17.77 -14.02
N SER A 23 11.60 -18.41 -12.85
CA SER A 23 10.50 -18.70 -11.93
C SER A 23 10.23 -17.54 -10.96
N ALA A 24 8.98 -17.38 -10.50
CA ALA A 24 8.58 -16.31 -9.56
C ALA A 24 9.39 -16.27 -8.25
N LYS A 25 9.97 -17.40 -7.82
CA LYS A 25 10.85 -17.46 -6.63
C LYS A 25 12.27 -16.92 -6.90
N GLN A 26 12.72 -16.98 -8.16
CA GLN A 26 14.01 -16.43 -8.56
C GLN A 26 13.91 -14.91 -8.70
N LEU A 27 12.81 -14.35 -9.21
CA LEU A 27 12.64 -12.87 -9.27
C LEU A 27 12.84 -12.20 -7.89
N ASP A 28 12.22 -12.73 -6.84
CA ASP A 28 12.21 -12.10 -5.51
C ASP A 28 13.53 -12.24 -4.73
N ARG A 29 14.33 -13.28 -5.02
CA ARG A 29 15.63 -13.51 -4.35
C ARG A 29 16.80 -12.98 -5.17
N ASP A 30 16.74 -13.35 -6.45
CA ASP A 30 17.67 -13.50 -7.58
C ASP A 30 17.86 -12.36 -8.62
N VAL A 31 16.96 -11.37 -8.63
CA VAL A 31 16.96 -10.37 -9.72
C VAL A 31 16.45 -9.06 -9.15
N VAL A 32 17.16 -7.94 -9.34
CA VAL A 32 16.56 -6.62 -9.15
C VAL A 32 16.18 -6.16 -10.55
N ASN A 33 14.88 -6.12 -10.84
CA ASN A 33 14.39 -5.53 -12.08
C ASN A 33 14.05 -4.05 -11.80
N PRO A 34 14.82 -3.08 -12.32
CA PRO A 34 14.51 -1.66 -12.16
C PRO A 34 13.12 -1.30 -12.71
N ASP A 35 12.64 -2.00 -13.73
CA ASP A 35 11.30 -1.78 -14.27
C ASP A 35 10.21 -2.24 -13.31
N GLN A 36 10.43 -3.31 -12.54
CA GLN A 36 9.50 -3.71 -11.47
C GLN A 36 9.38 -2.62 -10.40
N ILE A 37 10.52 -2.03 -9.99
CA ILE A 37 10.52 -0.91 -9.04
C ILE A 37 9.76 0.28 -9.66
N ARG A 38 10.01 0.59 -10.93
CA ARG A 38 9.32 1.67 -11.65
C ARG A 38 7.82 1.44 -11.73
N THR A 39 7.37 0.24 -12.10
CA THR A 39 5.96 -0.15 -12.16
C THR A 39 5.28 0.01 -10.81
N VAL A 40 5.90 -0.48 -9.72
CA VAL A 40 5.37 -0.34 -8.36
C VAL A 40 5.24 1.14 -7.96
N ILE A 41 6.30 1.93 -8.17
CA ILE A 41 6.33 3.35 -7.78
C ILE A 41 5.35 4.19 -8.60
N LYS A 42 5.26 3.93 -9.91
CA LYS A 42 4.30 4.60 -10.81
C LYS A 42 2.86 4.26 -10.42
N THR A 43 2.56 2.98 -10.19
CA THR A 43 1.23 2.53 -9.74
C THR A 43 0.87 3.15 -8.39
N PHE A 44 1.82 3.20 -7.45
CA PHE A 44 1.63 3.87 -6.17
C PHE A 44 1.29 5.35 -6.36
N LYS A 45 2.05 6.08 -7.18
CA LYS A 45 1.81 7.50 -7.52
C LYS A 45 0.40 7.71 -8.10
N GLU A 46 0.01 6.90 -9.08
CA GLU A 46 -1.29 6.99 -9.75
C GLU A 46 -2.46 6.64 -8.81
N SER A 47 -2.22 5.80 -7.80
CA SER A 47 -3.22 5.41 -6.80
C SER A 47 -3.41 6.47 -5.71
N LEU A 48 -2.45 7.38 -5.48
CA LEU A 48 -2.52 8.34 -4.38
C LEU A 48 -3.81 9.18 -4.34
N PRO A 49 -4.34 9.72 -5.46
CA PRO A 49 -5.59 10.47 -5.45
C PRO A 49 -6.81 9.61 -5.05
N VAL A 50 -6.76 8.31 -5.30
CA VAL A 50 -7.80 7.36 -4.91
C VAL A 50 -7.68 7.00 -3.44
N ILE A 51 -6.45 6.80 -2.97
CA ILE A 51 -6.16 6.42 -1.58
C ILE A 51 -6.40 7.60 -0.63
N PHE A 52 -6.03 8.81 -1.03
CA PHE A 52 -6.21 10.05 -0.28
C PHE A 52 -6.89 11.12 -1.13
N PRO A 53 -8.23 11.08 -1.27
CA PRO A 53 -8.97 12.06 -2.06
C PRO A 53 -8.79 13.49 -1.54
N GLY A 54 -8.58 14.43 -2.46
CA GLY A 54 -8.42 15.85 -2.13
C GLY A 54 -7.08 16.21 -1.46
N ARG A 55 -6.07 15.32 -1.55
CA ARG A 55 -4.69 15.66 -1.20
C ARG A 55 -3.91 16.09 -2.43
N ASP A 56 -3.29 17.25 -2.36
CA ASP A 56 -2.41 17.77 -3.42
C ASP A 56 -0.98 17.23 -3.26
N GLU A 57 -0.55 16.96 -2.02
CA GLU A 57 0.79 16.45 -1.74
C GLU A 57 0.78 14.96 -1.44
N VAL A 58 1.90 14.30 -1.77
CA VAL A 58 2.14 12.90 -1.37
C VAL A 58 2.12 12.80 0.15
N PRO A 59 1.24 11.98 0.76
CA PRO A 59 1.22 11.77 2.20
C PRO A 59 2.57 11.26 2.72
N LYS A 60 2.88 11.50 4.00
CA LYS A 60 4.15 11.06 4.58
C LYS A 60 4.26 9.54 4.47
N THR A 61 5.25 9.09 3.69
CA THR A 61 5.38 7.70 3.26
C THR A 61 6.71 7.11 3.71
N LEU A 62 6.67 5.89 4.23
CA LEU A 62 7.86 5.11 4.56
C LEU A 62 7.94 3.87 3.67
N VAL A 63 9.06 3.69 2.97
CA VAL A 63 9.31 2.56 2.08
C VAL A 63 10.32 1.60 2.70
N PHE A 64 9.98 0.32 2.75
CA PHE A 64 10.84 -0.74 3.27
C PHE A 64 11.56 -1.47 2.12
N ALA A 65 12.85 -1.21 1.99
CA ALA A 65 13.73 -1.78 0.98
C ALA A 65 14.47 -3.02 1.48
N LYS A 66 14.80 -3.93 0.56
CA LYS A 66 15.45 -5.23 0.86
C LYS A 66 16.90 -5.10 1.34
N THR A 67 17.66 -4.17 0.74
CA THR A 67 19.08 -3.92 0.99
C THR A 67 19.38 -2.44 0.77
N ASP A 68 20.57 -1.98 1.18
CA ASP A 68 20.98 -0.59 0.97
C ASP A 68 21.06 -0.22 -0.52
N SER A 69 21.52 -1.15 -1.37
CA SER A 69 21.50 -0.95 -2.83
C SER A 69 20.07 -0.83 -3.35
N HIS A 70 19.16 -1.69 -2.88
CA HIS A 70 17.76 -1.62 -3.29
C HIS A 70 17.12 -0.28 -2.84
N ALA A 71 17.50 0.23 -1.67
CA ALA A 71 17.05 1.55 -1.22
C ALA A 71 17.53 2.67 -2.15
N ASP A 72 18.80 2.63 -2.57
CA ASP A 72 19.35 3.60 -3.53
C ASP A 72 18.58 3.55 -4.87
N ASP A 73 18.32 2.35 -5.40
CA ASP A 73 17.59 2.16 -6.67
C ASP A 73 16.13 2.68 -6.57
N ILE A 74 15.45 2.40 -5.46
CA ILE A 74 14.10 2.92 -5.16
C ILE A 74 14.10 4.45 -5.10
N ILE A 75 15.08 5.05 -4.41
CA ILE A 75 15.15 6.52 -4.27
C ILE A 75 15.32 7.18 -5.64
N GLN A 76 16.20 6.64 -6.48
CA GLN A 76 16.41 7.16 -7.82
C GLN A 76 15.10 7.14 -8.62
N ILE A 77 14.42 5.99 -8.66
CA ILE A 77 13.18 5.83 -9.42
C ILE A 77 12.05 6.70 -8.85
N ILE A 78 11.94 6.82 -7.53
CA ILE A 78 10.97 7.74 -6.90
C ILE A 78 11.23 9.19 -7.34
N ARG A 79 12.49 9.64 -7.37
CA ARG A 79 12.82 10.99 -7.80
C ARG A 79 12.47 11.22 -9.26
N GLU A 80 12.76 10.25 -10.12
CA GLU A 80 12.40 10.30 -11.54
C GLU A 80 10.87 10.34 -11.75
N GLU A 81 10.14 9.39 -11.17
CA GLU A 81 8.68 9.25 -11.38
C GLU A 81 7.89 10.38 -10.75
N PHE A 82 8.26 10.87 -9.57
CA PHE A 82 7.58 11.99 -8.91
C PHE A 82 8.08 13.36 -9.39
N GLY A 83 9.13 13.42 -10.22
CA GLY A 83 9.83 14.68 -10.54
C GLY A 83 10.37 15.38 -9.29
N GLY A 84 10.68 14.61 -8.25
CA GLY A 84 11.03 15.10 -6.91
C GLY A 84 12.52 15.37 -6.76
N SER A 85 12.88 16.44 -6.05
CA SER A 85 14.26 16.77 -5.72
C SER A 85 14.86 15.84 -4.65
N ASN A 86 16.16 15.98 -4.35
CA ASN A 86 16.81 15.26 -3.25
C ASN A 86 16.12 15.47 -1.88
N GLN A 87 15.45 16.61 -1.69
CA GLN A 87 14.71 16.91 -0.46
C GLN A 87 13.38 16.14 -0.39
N PHE A 88 12.79 15.76 -1.53
CA PHE A 88 11.51 15.04 -1.58
C PHE A 88 11.61 13.62 -1.04
N CYS A 89 12.66 12.89 -1.43
CA CYS A 89 12.89 11.49 -1.05
C CYS A 89 14.29 11.30 -0.48
N LYS A 90 14.38 10.84 0.77
CA LYS A 90 15.64 10.63 1.50
C LYS A 90 15.81 9.19 1.99
N LYS A 91 17.05 8.74 2.05
CA LYS A 91 17.43 7.46 2.65
C LYS A 91 17.57 7.61 4.16
N VAL A 92 17.04 6.66 4.93
CA VAL A 92 17.28 6.56 6.37
C VAL A 92 18.09 5.28 6.62
N THR A 93 19.36 5.43 6.99
CA THR A 93 20.26 4.30 7.34
C THR A 93 20.76 4.41 8.77
N TYR A 94 21.22 3.31 9.38
CA TYR A 94 21.85 3.35 10.70
C TYR A 94 23.35 3.77 10.66
N ARG A 95 23.95 3.78 9.46
CA ARG A 95 25.34 4.19 9.28
C ARG A 95 25.45 5.69 9.50
N VAL A 96 26.40 6.08 10.36
CA VAL A 96 26.87 7.46 10.56
C VAL A 96 27.03 8.12 9.19
N ALA A 97 26.60 9.38 9.12
CA ALA A 97 26.79 10.26 7.97
C ALA A 97 28.19 10.08 7.38
N ASN A 98 28.29 9.33 6.29
CA ASN A 98 29.50 9.22 5.50
C ASN A 98 29.23 9.96 4.20
N ASP A 99 30.00 11.00 3.97
CA ASP A 99 29.96 11.75 2.72
C ASP A 99 30.22 10.81 1.55
N LYS A 100 29.41 10.91 0.50
CA LYS A 100 29.78 10.31 -0.78
C LYS A 100 30.87 11.17 -1.39
N LEU A 101 32.05 10.60 -1.60
CA LEU A 101 33.17 11.27 -2.25
C LEU A 101 33.25 10.85 -3.73
N ASP A 102 33.69 11.75 -4.61
CA ASP A 102 34.13 11.37 -5.96
C ASP A 102 35.49 10.65 -5.94
N ALA A 103 35.97 10.23 -7.12
CA ALA A 103 37.26 9.55 -7.26
C ALA A 103 38.45 10.43 -6.83
N GLU A 104 38.24 11.75 -6.76
CA GLU A 104 39.19 12.78 -6.36
C GLU A 104 39.05 13.22 -4.88
N GLY A 105 38.12 12.62 -4.12
CA GLY A 105 37.94 12.90 -2.69
C GLY A 105 37.06 14.12 -2.37
N LYS A 106 36.25 14.61 -3.31
CA LYS A 106 35.31 15.73 -3.14
C LYS A 106 33.92 15.24 -2.77
N VAL A 107 33.28 15.90 -1.81
CA VAL A 107 31.91 15.58 -1.35
C VAL A 107 30.90 15.80 -2.47
N LEU A 108 30.32 14.71 -2.97
CA LEU A 108 29.22 14.65 -3.93
C LEU A 108 27.85 14.74 -3.25
N GLU A 109 27.72 14.18 -2.04
CA GLU A 109 26.49 14.18 -1.25
C GLU A 109 26.89 14.14 0.23
N GLU A 110 26.57 15.19 0.99
CA GLU A 110 26.81 15.21 2.44
C GLU A 110 25.95 14.14 3.12
N GLY A 111 26.58 13.35 3.99
CA GLY A 111 25.85 12.42 4.82
C GLY A 111 24.98 13.19 5.82
N GLU A 112 23.66 13.03 5.77
CA GLU A 112 22.79 13.60 6.79
C GLU A 112 22.57 12.62 7.94
N ASP A 113 22.57 13.15 9.17
CA ASP A 113 22.29 12.36 10.37
C ASP A 113 20.89 11.72 10.26
N PRO A 114 20.77 10.38 10.41
CA PRO A 114 19.49 9.68 10.40
C PRO A 114 18.47 10.28 11.38
N ALA A 115 18.91 10.76 12.54
CA ALA A 115 18.03 11.42 13.51
C ALA A 115 17.46 12.73 12.97
N ALA A 116 18.26 13.50 12.23
CA ALA A 116 17.84 14.74 11.59
C ALA A 116 16.83 14.48 10.46
N ILE A 117 17.07 13.50 9.59
CA ILE A 117 16.13 13.12 8.52
C ILE A 117 14.78 12.69 9.11
N LEU A 118 14.80 11.94 10.22
CA LEU A 118 13.59 11.50 10.90
C LEU A 118 12.85 12.65 11.60
N ALA A 119 13.58 13.61 12.16
CA ALA A 119 13.00 14.83 12.71
C ALA A 119 12.35 15.68 11.60
N GLN A 120 13.01 15.83 10.45
CA GLN A 120 12.46 16.49 9.26
C GLN A 120 11.20 15.77 8.77
N LEU A 121 11.25 14.44 8.64
CA LEU A 121 10.09 13.64 8.22
C LEU A 121 8.89 13.84 9.16
N ARG A 122 9.16 14.04 10.46
CA ARG A 122 8.16 14.26 11.51
C ARG A 122 7.54 15.66 11.49
N ASN A 123 8.35 16.70 11.35
CA ASN A 123 7.93 18.06 11.65
C ASN A 123 7.86 18.97 10.42
N ASP A 124 8.64 18.66 9.38
CA ASP A 124 8.80 19.55 8.23
C ASP A 124 7.96 19.08 7.05
N TYR A 125 7.80 19.94 6.06
CA TYR A 125 7.11 19.56 4.82
C TYR A 125 7.87 18.46 4.07
N TYR A 126 9.20 18.57 3.98
CA TYR A 126 10.11 17.59 3.38
C TYR A 126 10.91 16.83 4.44
N PRO A 127 11.32 15.57 4.18
CA PRO A 127 10.97 14.76 3.01
C PRO A 127 9.51 14.27 3.03
N ARG A 128 8.96 13.93 1.86
CA ARG A 128 7.64 13.28 1.73
C ARG A 128 7.75 11.77 1.84
N ILE A 129 8.82 11.23 1.26
CA ILE A 129 9.10 9.80 1.26
C ILE A 129 10.44 9.53 1.92
N ALA A 130 10.47 8.59 2.85
CA ALA A 130 11.70 8.06 3.42
C ALA A 130 11.85 6.59 3.03
N VAL A 131 13.06 6.19 2.62
CA VAL A 131 13.37 4.81 2.26
C VAL A 131 14.34 4.23 3.29
N THR A 132 14.00 3.07 3.86
CA THR A 132 14.80 2.41 4.89
C THR A 132 14.95 0.92 4.62
N VAL A 133 16.08 0.33 5.02
CA VAL A 133 16.34 -1.12 4.90
C VAL A 133 15.85 -1.86 6.14
N ASP A 134 16.19 -1.34 7.31
CA ASP A 134 15.82 -1.89 8.61
C ASP A 134 14.96 -0.89 9.39
N MET A 135 14.43 -1.34 10.52
CA MET A 135 13.53 -0.54 11.35
C MET A 135 14.16 0.82 11.66
N ILE A 136 13.40 1.89 11.40
CA ILE A 136 13.67 3.20 11.98
C ILE A 136 13.79 2.98 13.49
N ALA A 137 14.94 3.35 14.04
CA ALA A 137 15.31 3.24 15.44
C ALA A 137 14.08 3.43 16.33
N THR A 138 13.90 2.51 17.27
CA THR A 138 12.73 2.36 18.14
C THR A 138 12.28 3.64 18.87
N GLY A 139 13.07 4.71 18.85
CA GLY A 139 12.83 5.98 19.53
C GLY A 139 12.20 7.11 18.71
N THR A 140 12.13 7.05 17.38
CA THR A 140 11.61 8.18 16.57
C THR A 140 10.15 7.99 16.18
N ASP A 141 9.27 8.72 16.87
CA ASP A 141 7.84 8.73 16.60
C ASP A 141 7.45 9.74 15.51
N VAL A 142 7.16 9.25 14.30
CA VAL A 142 6.58 10.04 13.20
C VAL A 142 5.05 9.82 13.15
N LYS A 143 4.28 10.60 13.91
CA LYS A 143 2.80 10.49 13.98
C LYS A 143 2.11 10.75 12.63
N ALA A 144 2.70 11.62 11.83
CA ALA A 144 2.18 12.03 10.52
C ALA A 144 2.28 10.96 9.42
N LEU A 145 2.90 9.79 9.67
CA LEU A 145 3.01 8.72 8.67
C LEU A 145 1.63 8.19 8.25
N GLU A 146 1.29 8.38 6.99
CA GLU A 146 0.01 7.96 6.39
C GLU A 146 0.17 6.73 5.47
N CYS A 147 1.39 6.45 4.98
CA CYS A 147 1.66 5.33 4.07
C CYS A 147 2.87 4.50 4.49
N LEU A 148 2.72 3.17 4.41
CA LEU A 148 3.79 2.18 4.57
C LEU A 148 3.88 1.33 3.29
N LEU A 149 4.94 1.48 2.50
CA LEU A 149 5.17 0.74 1.26
C LEU A 149 6.18 -0.39 1.49
N PHE A 150 5.77 -1.63 1.27
CA PHE A 150 6.63 -2.81 1.41
C PHE A 150 7.16 -3.26 0.05
N MET A 151 8.49 -3.15 -0.11
CA MET A 151 9.23 -3.66 -1.27
C MET A 151 10.18 -4.82 -0.89
N ARG A 152 9.94 -5.43 0.29
CA ARG A 152 10.68 -6.59 0.79
C ARG A 152 9.78 -7.48 1.63
N ASP A 153 10.02 -8.79 1.60
CA ASP A 153 9.25 -9.70 2.45
C ASP A 153 9.75 -9.59 3.90
N VAL A 154 8.80 -9.68 4.82
CA VAL A 154 9.02 -9.54 6.25
C VAL A 154 8.70 -10.87 6.91
N LYS A 155 9.71 -11.72 7.09
CA LYS A 155 9.50 -13.09 7.59
C LYS A 155 9.03 -13.17 9.04
N SER A 156 9.32 -12.14 9.85
CA SER A 156 9.00 -12.13 11.28
C SER A 156 7.66 -11.47 11.56
N LYS A 157 6.76 -12.16 12.28
CA LYS A 157 5.43 -11.64 12.64
C LYS A 157 5.55 -10.41 13.53
N ASN A 158 6.37 -10.49 14.57
CA ASN A 158 6.58 -9.39 15.51
C ASN A 158 7.20 -8.19 14.81
N TYR A 159 8.13 -8.43 13.88
CA TYR A 159 8.76 -7.36 13.11
C TYR A 159 7.77 -6.67 12.16
N PHE A 160 6.89 -7.46 11.51
CA PHE A 160 5.83 -6.92 10.67
C PHE A 160 4.81 -6.09 11.49
N GLU A 161 4.39 -6.56 12.66
CA GLU A 161 3.51 -5.79 13.54
C GLU A 161 4.18 -4.52 14.07
N GLN A 162 5.49 -4.55 14.35
CA GLN A 162 6.25 -3.34 14.72
C GLN A 162 6.29 -2.32 13.57
N MET A 163 6.47 -2.77 12.33
CA MET A 163 6.44 -1.91 11.15
C MET A 163 5.04 -1.28 10.95
N LYS A 164 3.97 -2.07 11.07
CA LYS A 164 2.58 -1.59 11.02
C LYS A 164 2.28 -0.57 12.11
N GLY A 165 2.77 -0.82 13.33
CA GLY A 165 2.58 0.04 14.49
C GLY A 165 3.15 1.46 14.34
N ARG A 166 3.92 1.75 13.28
CA ARG A 166 4.35 3.11 12.94
C ARG A 166 3.22 3.94 12.33
N GLY A 167 2.33 3.31 11.57
CA GLY A 167 1.21 3.97 10.91
C GLY A 167 0.00 4.18 11.82
N THR A 168 -0.15 3.39 12.89
CA THR A 168 -1.35 3.37 13.76
C THR A 168 -1.53 4.59 14.65
N ARG A 169 -0.54 5.49 14.71
CA ARG A 169 -0.57 6.66 15.58
C ARG A 169 -1.59 7.67 15.08
N THR A 170 -2.38 8.21 15.99
CA THR A 170 -3.37 9.26 15.69
C THR A 170 -2.71 10.63 15.62
N LEU A 171 -3.27 11.51 14.78
CA LEU A 171 -2.85 12.90 14.65
C LEU A 171 -4.08 13.75 14.34
N ASP A 172 -4.27 14.84 15.08
CA ASP A 172 -5.36 15.80 14.86
C ASP A 172 -5.18 16.58 13.56
N LYS A 173 -6.25 17.25 13.11
CA LYS A 173 -6.28 17.98 11.84
C LYS A 173 -5.23 19.09 11.79
N ASP A 174 -5.17 19.94 12.81
CA ASP A 174 -4.28 21.10 12.82
C ASP A 174 -2.81 20.66 12.80
N SER A 175 -2.48 19.62 13.56
CA SER A 175 -1.12 19.07 13.58
C SER A 175 -0.75 18.35 12.28
N LEU A 176 -1.72 17.70 11.61
CA LEU A 176 -1.50 17.09 10.30
C LEU A 176 -1.33 18.15 9.20
N GLN A 177 -2.10 19.23 9.24
CA GLN A 177 -2.00 20.34 8.28
C GLN A 177 -0.64 21.05 8.32
N LYS A 178 0.03 21.08 9.48
CA LYS A 178 1.41 21.64 9.59
C LYS A 178 2.42 20.95 8.68
N VAL A 179 2.23 19.65 8.44
CA VAL A 179 3.13 18.85 7.60
C VAL A 179 2.53 18.52 6.24
N THR A 180 1.20 18.44 6.13
CA THR A 180 0.48 18.19 4.88
C THR A 180 -0.64 19.23 4.72
N PRO A 181 -0.34 20.41 4.16
CA PRO A 181 -1.26 21.55 4.10
C PRO A 181 -2.62 21.25 3.46
N SER A 182 -2.68 20.41 2.42
CA SER A 182 -3.94 20.01 1.79
C SER A 182 -4.83 19.08 2.64
N ALA A 183 -4.40 18.69 3.86
CA ALA A 183 -5.20 17.81 4.71
C ALA A 183 -6.53 18.45 5.14
N THR A 184 -7.65 17.88 4.71
CA THR A 184 -8.99 18.38 5.02
C THR A 184 -9.53 17.91 6.39
N SER A 185 -8.96 16.83 6.93
CA SER A 185 -9.38 16.15 8.16
C SER A 185 -8.18 15.69 9.00
N ALA A 186 -8.46 15.24 10.22
CA ALA A 186 -7.48 14.54 11.06
C ALA A 186 -7.04 13.22 10.40
N LYS A 187 -5.96 12.62 10.89
CA LYS A 187 -5.50 11.32 10.40
C LYS A 187 -6.51 10.24 10.79
N THR A 188 -7.33 9.82 9.82
CA THR A 188 -8.40 8.82 10.02
C THR A 188 -7.92 7.39 9.84
N HIS A 189 -6.91 7.19 9.00
CA HIS A 189 -6.36 5.88 8.68
C HIS A 189 -4.91 6.01 8.19
N TYR A 190 -4.25 4.87 8.03
CA TYR A 190 -2.98 4.74 7.32
C TYR A 190 -3.10 3.57 6.35
N VAL A 191 -2.30 3.58 5.29
CA VAL A 191 -2.38 2.60 4.22
C VAL A 191 -1.09 1.81 4.15
N ILE A 192 -1.26 0.49 4.01
CA ILE A 192 -0.18 -0.44 3.74
C ILE A 192 -0.25 -0.78 2.26
N VAL A 193 0.81 -0.43 1.53
CA VAL A 193 0.97 -0.81 0.14
C VAL A 193 1.91 -2.00 0.10
N ASP A 194 1.36 -3.15 -0.26
CA ASP A 194 2.08 -4.42 -0.29
C ASP A 194 2.39 -4.80 -1.75
N ALA A 195 3.57 -4.42 -2.22
CA ALA A 195 3.97 -4.62 -3.62
C ALA A 195 4.39 -6.06 -3.94
N ILE A 196 4.62 -6.90 -2.93
CA ILE A 196 5.27 -8.21 -3.10
C ILE A 196 4.56 -9.35 -2.33
N GLY A 197 3.44 -9.09 -1.66
CA GLY A 197 2.65 -10.10 -0.96
C GLY A 197 3.11 -10.40 0.48
N VAL A 198 3.71 -9.43 1.17
CA VAL A 198 4.08 -9.51 2.60
C VAL A 198 2.89 -9.91 3.47
N THR A 199 1.68 -9.48 3.15
CA THR A 199 0.47 -9.82 3.91
C THR A 199 0.04 -11.28 3.74
N LYS A 200 0.50 -11.96 2.68
CA LYS A 200 0.16 -13.36 2.36
C LYS A 200 1.22 -14.36 2.82
N SER A 201 2.44 -13.90 3.13
CA SER A 201 3.53 -14.81 3.52
C SER A 201 3.41 -15.30 4.97
N MET A 202 3.69 -16.59 5.19
CA MET A 202 3.70 -17.22 6.52
C MET A 202 4.72 -16.54 7.44
N LYS A 203 4.23 -15.88 8.50
CA LYS A 203 5.07 -15.13 9.45
C LYS A 203 5.52 -16.01 10.62
N THR A 204 6.82 -16.14 10.83
CA THR A 204 7.41 -16.93 11.92
C THR A 204 7.86 -16.03 13.08
N ALA A 205 7.86 -16.51 14.31
CA ALA A 205 8.44 -15.79 15.45
C ALA A 205 9.97 -16.00 15.46
N SER A 206 10.75 -15.15 14.78
CA SER A 206 12.21 -15.31 14.78
C SER A 206 12.92 -13.95 14.75
N ARG A 207 13.99 -13.84 15.56
CA ARG A 207 14.93 -12.71 15.58
C ARG A 207 15.80 -12.75 14.31
N PRO A 208 16.27 -11.61 13.76
CA PRO A 208 17.20 -11.63 12.64
C PRO A 208 18.53 -12.24 13.08
N LEU A 209 18.83 -13.44 12.61
CA LEU A 209 20.07 -14.17 12.94
C LEU A 209 21.33 -13.60 12.26
N ILE A 210 21.20 -12.64 11.34
CA ILE A 210 22.33 -12.08 10.57
C ILE A 210 22.47 -10.59 10.89
N THR A 211 23.51 -10.23 11.63
CA THR A 211 23.80 -8.86 12.09
C THR A 211 24.93 -8.19 11.30
N LYS A 212 25.78 -8.96 10.59
CA LYS A 212 26.82 -8.47 9.66
C LYS A 212 26.49 -8.82 8.20
N PRO A 213 25.57 -8.13 7.52
CA PRO A 213 25.18 -8.46 6.14
C PRO A 213 26.22 -8.07 5.07
N SER A 214 27.15 -7.15 5.36
CA SER A 214 28.13 -6.63 4.40
C SER A 214 29.43 -7.43 4.28
N VAL A 215 29.74 -8.28 5.25
CA VAL A 215 30.94 -9.13 5.24
C VAL A 215 30.65 -10.37 4.38
N ALA A 216 31.57 -10.87 3.55
CA ALA A 216 31.30 -12.07 2.74
C ALA A 216 31.21 -13.34 3.60
N LEU A 217 30.51 -14.38 3.13
CA LEU A 217 30.41 -15.66 3.86
C LEU A 217 31.82 -16.26 4.10
N LYS A 218 32.66 -16.21 3.08
CA LYS A 218 34.06 -16.63 3.13
C LYS A 218 34.85 -15.88 4.21
N ASP A 219 34.71 -14.56 4.28
CA ASP A 219 35.42 -13.74 5.26
C ASP A 219 34.93 -14.02 6.70
N LEU A 220 33.62 -14.27 6.89
CA LEU A 220 33.09 -14.68 8.20
C LEU A 220 33.64 -16.05 8.62
N ALA A 221 33.67 -17.01 7.69
CA ALA A 221 34.18 -18.36 7.96
C ALA A 221 35.70 -18.34 8.23
N MET A 222 36.47 -17.56 7.45
CA MET A 222 37.89 -17.34 7.69
C MET A 222 38.14 -16.60 9.01
N GLY A 223 37.31 -15.60 9.34
CA GLY A 223 37.40 -14.87 10.60
C GLY A 223 37.22 -15.80 11.80
N VAL A 224 36.17 -16.63 11.80
CA VAL A 224 35.93 -17.62 12.86
C VAL A 224 37.07 -18.65 12.92
N MET A 225 37.55 -19.13 11.77
CA MET A 225 38.71 -20.02 11.68
C MET A 225 40.00 -19.38 12.26
N MET A 226 40.17 -18.08 12.11
CA MET A 226 41.31 -17.32 12.65
C MET A 226 41.13 -16.88 14.11
N GLY A 227 40.00 -17.23 14.75
CA GLY A 227 39.74 -16.97 16.17
C GLY A 227 38.77 -15.83 16.47
N ALA A 228 38.04 -15.31 15.48
CA ALA A 228 36.96 -14.36 15.75
C ALA A 228 35.80 -15.04 16.49
N SER A 229 35.55 -14.60 17.72
CA SER A 229 34.53 -15.20 18.60
C SER A 229 33.35 -14.29 18.89
N ASP A 230 33.27 -13.08 18.32
CA ASP A 230 32.18 -12.15 18.61
C ASP A 230 30.82 -12.68 18.15
N SER A 231 29.80 -12.48 18.99
CA SER A 231 28.45 -13.03 18.79
C SER A 231 27.85 -12.64 17.43
N ASP A 232 28.15 -11.44 16.94
CA ASP A 232 27.67 -10.95 15.65
C ASP A 232 28.28 -11.70 14.46
N THR A 233 29.61 -11.94 14.47
CA THR A 233 30.29 -12.75 13.44
C THR A 233 29.77 -14.17 13.44
N VAL A 234 29.68 -14.80 14.63
CA VAL A 234 29.31 -16.21 14.78
C VAL A 234 27.84 -16.45 14.43
N SER A 235 26.92 -15.61 14.92
CA SER A 235 25.49 -15.66 14.54
C SER A 235 25.31 -15.41 13.04
N SER A 236 26.04 -14.46 12.45
CA SER A 236 25.97 -14.18 11.01
C SER A 236 26.49 -15.33 10.16
N LEU A 237 27.57 -16.01 10.58
CA LEU A 237 28.06 -17.23 9.93
C LEU A 237 27.02 -18.35 10.04
N ALA A 238 26.57 -18.66 11.25
CA ALA A 238 25.60 -19.72 11.53
C ALA A 238 24.29 -19.51 10.75
N GLY A 239 23.76 -18.29 10.75
CA GLY A 239 22.56 -17.93 10.02
C GLY A 239 22.69 -18.05 8.50
N ARG A 240 23.88 -17.83 7.93
CA ARG A 240 24.15 -18.00 6.49
C ARG A 240 24.35 -19.46 6.12
N LEU A 241 25.07 -20.24 6.93
CA LEU A 241 25.23 -21.67 6.75
C LEU A 241 23.87 -22.40 6.88
N ALA A 242 23.02 -21.99 7.81
CA ALA A 242 21.65 -22.52 7.95
C ALA A 242 20.78 -22.26 6.70
N ARG A 243 20.98 -21.11 6.04
CA ARG A 243 20.29 -20.79 4.79
C ARG A 243 20.85 -21.60 3.62
N LEU A 244 22.18 -21.73 3.55
CA LEU A 244 22.85 -22.52 2.53
C LEU A 244 22.37 -23.98 2.63
N ASP A 245 22.33 -24.56 3.82
CA ASP A 245 21.87 -25.93 4.06
C ASP A 245 20.50 -26.21 3.42
N LYS A 246 19.52 -25.31 3.59
CA LYS A 246 18.19 -25.43 2.97
C LYS A 246 18.19 -25.42 1.44
N GLN A 247 19.27 -24.96 0.82
CA GLN A 247 19.43 -24.90 -0.63
C GLN A 247 20.27 -26.06 -1.17
N LEU A 248 20.85 -26.89 -0.30
CA LEU A 248 21.69 -28.03 -0.72
C LEU A 248 20.86 -29.25 -1.10
N ASP A 249 21.25 -29.90 -2.20
CA ASP A 249 20.80 -31.24 -2.54
C ASP A 249 21.54 -32.32 -1.71
N ASP A 250 21.08 -33.57 -1.79
CA ASP A 250 21.65 -34.67 -1.01
C ASP A 250 23.14 -34.96 -1.35
N LYS A 251 23.56 -34.70 -2.60
CA LYS A 251 24.94 -34.91 -3.04
C LYS A 251 25.86 -33.83 -2.48
N GLU A 252 25.42 -32.58 -2.50
CA GLU A 252 26.13 -31.43 -1.92
C GLU A 252 26.23 -31.55 -0.40
N ARG A 253 25.16 -31.97 0.28
CA ARG A 253 25.18 -32.26 1.73
C ARG A 253 26.23 -33.31 2.07
N ALA A 254 26.28 -34.41 1.31
CA ALA A 254 27.27 -35.46 1.49
C ALA A 254 28.70 -34.97 1.25
N ARG A 255 28.92 -34.11 0.24
CA ARG A 255 30.24 -33.52 -0.05
C ARG A 255 30.72 -32.61 1.09
N ILE A 256 29.85 -31.74 1.60
CA ILE A 256 30.19 -30.84 2.72
C ILE A 256 30.47 -31.66 3.98
N ALA A 257 29.63 -32.64 4.30
CA ALA A 257 29.85 -33.50 5.46
C ALA A 257 31.18 -34.27 5.38
N LYS A 258 31.55 -34.78 4.21
CA LYS A 258 32.84 -35.46 3.99
C LYS A 258 34.02 -34.53 4.27
N GLN A 259 33.95 -33.28 3.80
CA GLN A 259 35.03 -32.30 3.98
C GLN A 259 35.08 -31.73 5.41
N ALA A 260 33.96 -31.76 6.13
CA ALA A 260 33.83 -31.38 7.53
C ALA A 260 34.11 -32.55 8.52
N GLY A 261 34.83 -33.59 8.09
CA GLY A 261 35.20 -34.72 8.97
C GLY A 261 34.03 -35.65 9.35
N GLY A 262 32.97 -35.69 8.54
CA GLY A 262 31.76 -36.49 8.78
C GLY A 262 30.64 -35.74 9.52
N VAL A 263 30.86 -34.47 9.90
CA VAL A 263 29.87 -33.67 10.62
C VAL A 263 28.88 -33.03 9.62
N PRO A 264 27.56 -33.23 9.77
CA PRO A 264 26.57 -32.56 8.93
C PRO A 264 26.58 -31.04 9.10
N LEU A 265 26.34 -30.29 8.02
CA LEU A 265 26.33 -28.81 8.05
C LEU A 265 25.33 -28.25 9.07
N LEU A 266 24.16 -28.89 9.22
CA LEU A 266 23.16 -28.50 10.21
C LEU A 266 23.65 -28.67 11.66
N ALA A 267 24.48 -29.67 11.94
CA ALA A 267 25.07 -29.86 13.26
C ALA A 267 26.10 -28.76 13.56
N ILE A 268 26.93 -28.38 12.58
CA ILE A 268 27.87 -27.25 12.69
C ILE A 268 27.12 -25.95 13.00
N VAL A 269 25.98 -25.71 12.32
CA VAL A 269 25.11 -24.55 12.60
C VAL A 269 24.59 -24.56 14.03
N GLY A 270 24.14 -25.72 14.53
CA GLY A 270 23.66 -25.87 15.90
C GLY A 270 24.76 -25.56 16.92
N GLU A 271 25.97 -26.10 16.73
CA GLU A 271 27.10 -25.85 17.60
C GLU A 271 27.55 -24.39 17.58
N LEU A 272 27.50 -23.70 16.43
CA LEU A 272 27.79 -22.26 16.36
C LEU A 272 26.79 -21.42 17.19
N PHE A 273 25.49 -21.77 17.18
CA PHE A 273 24.51 -21.08 18.03
C PHE A 273 24.69 -21.39 19.51
N ASN A 274 24.97 -22.65 19.82
CA ASN A 274 25.27 -23.08 21.18
C ASN A 274 26.52 -22.40 21.75
N ALA A 275 27.51 -22.10 20.91
CA ALA A 275 28.76 -21.45 21.33
C ALA A 275 28.60 -19.97 21.71
N ILE A 276 27.48 -19.34 21.33
CA ILE A 276 27.13 -17.94 21.66
C ILE A 276 25.86 -17.86 22.50
N ASP A 277 25.37 -19.00 23.00
CA ASP A 277 24.23 -19.07 23.89
C ASP A 277 24.63 -18.55 25.28
N GLY A 278 23.87 -17.57 25.78
CA GLY A 278 24.21 -16.86 27.02
C GLY A 278 24.31 -17.79 28.23
N ASP A 279 23.47 -18.83 28.31
CA ASP A 279 23.47 -19.75 29.44
C ASP A 279 24.71 -20.66 29.40
N ARG A 280 25.11 -21.12 28.21
CA ARG A 280 26.33 -21.91 28.01
C ARG A 280 27.61 -21.10 28.23
N VAL A 281 27.63 -19.85 27.74
CA VAL A 281 28.76 -18.94 27.95
C VAL A 281 28.90 -18.62 29.43
N GLU A 282 27.81 -18.37 30.16
CA GLU A 282 27.83 -18.11 31.60
C GLU A 282 28.33 -19.32 32.40
N GLN A 283 27.81 -20.52 32.11
CA GLN A 283 28.29 -21.76 32.74
C GLN A 283 29.79 -21.95 32.54
N LYS A 284 30.27 -21.76 31.30
CA LYS A 284 31.68 -21.92 30.98
C LYS A 284 32.55 -20.82 31.61
N ALA A 285 32.03 -19.60 31.72
CA ALA A 285 32.72 -18.49 32.38
C ALA A 285 32.88 -18.73 33.89
N LEU A 286 31.86 -19.29 34.55
CA LEU A 286 31.90 -19.69 35.96
C LEU A 286 32.92 -20.82 36.20
N GLU A 287 32.98 -21.82 35.32
CA GLU A 287 34.01 -22.87 35.36
C GLU A 287 35.42 -22.27 35.26
N LEU A 288 35.64 -21.37 34.31
CA LEU A 288 36.94 -20.71 34.09
C LEU A 288 37.34 -19.79 35.25
N ALA A 289 36.37 -19.23 35.97
CA ALA A 289 36.59 -18.38 37.13
C ALA A 289 36.70 -19.16 38.45
N GLY A 290 36.31 -20.44 38.49
CA GLY A 290 36.24 -21.24 39.71
C GLY A 290 35.17 -20.77 40.69
N LEU A 291 34.07 -20.19 40.18
CA LEU A 291 33.00 -19.59 40.97
C LEU A 291 31.74 -20.48 41.01
N PRO A 292 30.92 -20.43 42.08
CA PRO A 292 29.68 -21.19 42.18
C PRO A 292 28.57 -20.61 41.28
N GLU A 293 27.57 -21.44 40.95
CA GLU A 293 26.40 -21.04 40.16
C GLU A 293 25.69 -19.82 40.77
N GLY A 294 25.45 -18.80 39.94
CA GLY A 294 24.79 -17.55 40.34
C GLY A 294 25.72 -16.42 40.79
N ALA A 295 27.04 -16.64 40.82
CA ALA A 295 28.03 -15.55 40.92
C ALA A 295 28.18 -14.80 39.58
N ASP A 296 28.70 -13.57 39.61
CA ASP A 296 29.02 -12.82 38.38
C ASP A 296 30.48 -13.10 37.97
N PRO A 297 30.74 -13.87 36.90
CA PRO A 297 32.09 -14.18 36.43
C PRO A 297 32.79 -12.96 35.82
N GLY A 298 32.06 -11.88 35.52
CA GLY A 298 32.59 -10.69 34.87
C GLY A 298 32.84 -10.88 33.37
N ASP A 299 32.80 -9.78 32.63
CA ASP A 299 32.80 -9.79 31.16
C ASP A 299 34.07 -10.42 30.56
N SER A 300 35.24 -10.25 31.21
CA SER A 300 36.48 -10.87 30.75
C SER A 300 36.45 -12.40 30.76
N HIS A 301 35.72 -13.02 31.69
CA HIS A 301 35.58 -14.48 31.73
C HIS A 301 34.51 -14.96 30.74
N ARG A 302 33.46 -14.18 30.50
CA ARG A 302 32.46 -14.43 29.43
C ARG A 302 33.11 -14.40 28.05
N ASP A 303 33.95 -13.41 27.78
CA ASP A 303 34.66 -13.30 26.49
C ASP A 303 35.62 -14.48 26.25
N LYS A 304 36.34 -14.92 27.30
CA LYS A 304 37.20 -16.12 27.23
C LYS A 304 36.40 -17.40 27.02
N ALA A 305 35.29 -17.56 27.75
CA ALA A 305 34.40 -18.70 27.61
C ALA A 305 33.82 -18.80 26.19
N GLN A 306 33.35 -17.68 25.64
CA GLN A 306 32.84 -17.61 24.27
C GLN A 306 33.96 -17.90 23.25
N ALA A 307 35.17 -17.39 23.47
CA ALA A 307 36.31 -17.69 22.60
C ALA A 307 36.69 -19.18 22.60
N GLU A 308 36.68 -19.85 23.76
CA GLU A 308 36.92 -21.30 23.84
C GLU A 308 35.83 -22.10 23.13
N LEU A 309 34.55 -21.79 23.40
CA LEU A 309 33.41 -22.48 22.79
C LEU A 309 33.39 -22.31 21.26
N VAL A 310 33.61 -21.09 20.76
CA VAL A 310 33.71 -20.83 19.32
C VAL A 310 34.94 -21.49 18.72
N GLY A 311 36.06 -21.50 19.45
CA GLY A 311 37.30 -22.15 19.05
C GLY A 311 37.15 -23.66 18.82
N GLU A 312 36.35 -24.35 19.62
CA GLU A 312 36.04 -25.77 19.42
C GLU A 312 35.27 -26.01 18.11
N VAL A 313 34.29 -25.17 17.80
CA VAL A 313 33.52 -25.27 16.54
C VAL A 313 34.36 -24.84 15.34
N ALA A 314 35.25 -23.87 15.53
CA ALA A 314 36.14 -23.35 14.49
C ALA A 314 37.08 -24.43 13.91
N LYS A 315 37.43 -25.46 14.68
CA LYS A 315 38.30 -26.58 14.24
C LYS A 315 37.74 -27.36 13.04
N VAL A 316 36.42 -27.33 12.85
CA VAL A 316 35.76 -27.98 11.71
C VAL A 316 36.03 -27.22 10.40
N PHE A 317 36.28 -25.90 10.48
CA PHE A 317 36.56 -25.07 9.32
C PHE A 317 38.02 -25.21 8.88
N ASN A 318 38.22 -25.54 7.61
CA ASN A 318 39.51 -25.52 6.93
C ASN A 318 39.36 -24.80 5.59
N GLY A 319 40.49 -24.39 4.99
CA GLY A 319 40.49 -23.63 3.73
C GLY A 319 39.71 -24.32 2.61
N GLU A 320 39.86 -25.65 2.46
CA GLU A 320 39.16 -26.43 1.45
C GLU A 320 37.64 -26.46 1.67
N LEU A 321 37.19 -26.63 2.91
CA LEU A 321 35.77 -26.59 3.28
C LEU A 321 35.16 -25.22 3.03
N ILE A 322 35.90 -24.15 3.36
CA ILE A 322 35.44 -22.77 3.14
C ILE A 322 35.32 -22.48 1.64
N GLU A 323 36.30 -22.87 0.82
CA GLU A 323 36.23 -22.71 -0.64
C GLU A 323 35.09 -23.54 -1.24
N LEU A 324 34.88 -24.77 -0.78
CA LEU A 324 33.77 -25.63 -1.23
C LEU A 324 32.41 -25.00 -0.91
N ILE A 325 32.25 -24.47 0.31
CA ILE A 325 31.04 -23.76 0.73
C ILE A 325 30.83 -22.50 -0.12
N ASP A 326 31.91 -21.75 -0.41
CA ASP A 326 31.84 -20.54 -1.22
C ASP A 326 31.57 -20.83 -2.70
N SER A 327 32.12 -21.92 -3.26
CA SER A 327 31.86 -22.32 -4.64
C SER A 327 30.41 -22.77 -4.82
N ILE A 328 29.88 -23.61 -3.92
CA ILE A 328 28.47 -24.02 -3.93
C ILE A 328 27.54 -22.81 -3.77
N ARG A 329 27.94 -21.79 -2.98
CA ARG A 329 27.22 -20.53 -2.89
C ARG A 329 27.24 -19.76 -4.22
N ARG A 330 28.40 -19.63 -4.86
CA ARG A 330 28.61 -18.89 -6.12
C ARG A 330 27.86 -19.52 -7.30
N ASP A 331 27.83 -20.85 -7.37
CA ASP A 331 27.03 -21.57 -8.37
C ASP A 331 25.52 -21.32 -8.21
N LYS A 332 25.12 -20.77 -7.05
CA LYS A 332 23.75 -20.37 -6.70
C LYS A 332 23.56 -18.85 -6.66
N GLU A 333 24.49 -18.07 -7.24
CA GLU A 333 24.41 -16.61 -7.38
C GLU A 333 23.57 -16.11 -8.58
N GLN A 334 23.46 -14.79 -8.66
CA GLN A 334 22.29 -14.02 -9.01
C GLN A 334 22.44 -13.33 -10.39
N THR A 335 21.55 -13.56 -11.35
CA THR A 335 21.58 -13.00 -12.73
C THR A 335 20.68 -11.77 -12.86
N VAL A 336 21.14 -10.65 -13.45
CA VAL A 336 20.33 -9.44 -13.67
C VAL A 336 19.99 -9.28 -15.15
N VAL A 337 18.74 -9.52 -15.53
CA VAL A 337 18.25 -9.38 -16.92
C VAL A 337 17.75 -7.96 -17.17
N HIS A 338 18.08 -7.42 -18.34
CA HIS A 338 17.74 -6.06 -18.75
C HIS A 338 16.68 -5.99 -19.87
N ASP A 339 16.16 -7.12 -20.35
CA ASP A 339 15.35 -7.17 -21.58
C ASP A 339 13.93 -7.75 -21.40
N ASP A 340 13.40 -7.80 -20.18
CA ASP A 340 11.99 -8.16 -19.94
C ASP A 340 11.21 -6.95 -19.40
N LEU A 341 10.36 -6.37 -20.26
CA LEU A 341 9.36 -5.37 -19.87
C LEU A 341 8.37 -6.02 -18.89
N ASP A 342 8.25 -5.47 -17.68
CA ASP A 342 7.32 -5.95 -16.66
C ASP A 342 5.92 -5.40 -16.92
N ASP A 343 4.92 -6.28 -16.97
CA ASP A 343 3.52 -5.93 -17.14
C ASP A 343 2.81 -5.90 -15.78
N LEU A 344 2.02 -4.85 -15.54
CA LEU A 344 1.18 -4.77 -14.35
C LEU A 344 0.12 -5.89 -14.37
N ILE A 345 0.33 -6.95 -13.59
CA ILE A 345 -0.62 -8.07 -13.51
C ILE A 345 -1.92 -7.65 -12.79
N LYS A 346 -1.82 -6.90 -11.67
CA LYS A 346 -2.98 -6.49 -10.84
C LYS A 346 -2.61 -5.43 -9.79
N ALA A 347 -3.41 -4.36 -9.63
CA ALA A 347 -3.23 -3.31 -8.62
C ALA A 347 -4.54 -3.06 -7.85
N GLU A 348 -4.76 -3.77 -6.74
CA GLU A 348 -6.03 -3.76 -6.01
C GLU A 348 -5.82 -3.98 -4.50
N TRP A 349 -6.79 -3.59 -3.66
CA TRP A 349 -6.74 -3.80 -2.20
C TRP A 349 -6.70 -5.31 -1.84
N ALA A 350 -5.91 -5.70 -0.83
CA ALA A 350 -5.68 -7.11 -0.51
C ALA A 350 -6.92 -7.84 0.07
N GLY A 351 -7.31 -8.92 -0.61
CA GLY A 351 -8.46 -9.79 -0.34
C GLY A 351 -9.23 -9.94 -1.64
N ASP A 352 -9.63 -11.16 -2.02
CA ASP A 352 -10.25 -11.49 -3.31
C ASP A 352 -11.29 -10.41 -3.69
N THR A 353 -10.89 -9.45 -4.52
CA THR A 353 -11.49 -8.11 -4.58
C THR A 353 -12.89 -8.17 -5.12
N THR A 354 -13.07 -9.05 -6.10
CA THR A 354 -14.37 -9.38 -6.66
C THR A 354 -15.23 -10.08 -5.63
N GLU A 355 -14.69 -10.99 -4.81
CA GLU A 355 -15.46 -11.72 -3.81
C GLU A 355 -15.85 -10.82 -2.62
N ASN A 356 -14.93 -9.99 -2.15
CA ASN A 356 -15.19 -8.97 -1.13
C ASN A 356 -16.14 -7.89 -1.64
N ALA A 357 -16.00 -7.45 -2.90
CA ALA A 357 -16.94 -6.52 -3.51
C ALA A 357 -18.32 -7.17 -3.65
N LYS A 358 -18.42 -8.43 -4.10
CA LYS A 358 -19.69 -9.18 -4.13
C LYS A 358 -20.31 -9.25 -2.74
N VAL A 359 -19.57 -9.69 -1.72
CA VAL A 359 -20.07 -9.76 -0.33
C VAL A 359 -20.54 -8.40 0.15
N LEU A 360 -19.75 -7.34 -0.07
CA LEU A 360 -20.10 -5.99 0.38
C LEU A 360 -21.32 -5.42 -0.35
N THR A 361 -21.41 -5.62 -1.68
CA THR A 361 -22.59 -5.20 -2.47
C THR A 361 -23.83 -6.01 -2.13
N GLN A 362 -23.67 -7.30 -1.80
CA GLN A 362 -24.75 -8.17 -1.37
C GLN A 362 -25.25 -7.77 0.03
N GLU A 363 -24.36 -7.55 1.00
CA GLU A 363 -24.70 -7.03 2.33
C GLU A 363 -25.45 -5.69 2.23
N PHE A 364 -25.03 -4.80 1.33
CA PHE A 364 -25.73 -3.54 1.10
C PHE A 364 -27.12 -3.76 0.49
N ALA A 365 -27.22 -4.59 -0.54
CA ALA A 365 -28.49 -4.90 -1.19
C ALA A 365 -29.50 -5.53 -0.22
N ASP A 366 -29.03 -6.44 0.63
CA ASP A 366 -29.86 -7.12 1.62
C ASP A 366 -30.32 -6.15 2.72
N TYR A 367 -29.42 -5.28 3.19
CA TYR A 367 -29.77 -4.22 4.14
C TYR A 367 -30.86 -3.28 3.57
N LEU A 368 -30.73 -2.83 2.31
CA LEU A 368 -31.74 -1.97 1.70
C LEU A 368 -33.10 -2.66 1.57
N LYS A 369 -33.11 -3.96 1.24
CA LYS A 369 -34.36 -4.75 1.15
C LYS A 369 -35.00 -4.97 2.52
N GLU A 370 -34.20 -5.27 3.54
CA GLU A 370 -34.65 -5.42 4.92
C GLU A 370 -35.28 -4.11 5.42
N LYS A 371 -34.60 -2.98 5.25
CA LYS A 371 -35.13 -1.66 5.62
C LYS A 371 -36.38 -1.25 4.84
N ALA A 372 -36.45 -1.57 3.55
CA ALA A 372 -37.65 -1.34 2.75
C ALA A 372 -38.86 -2.12 3.28
N ALA A 373 -38.65 -3.34 3.81
CA ALA A 373 -39.70 -4.17 4.40
C ALA A 373 -40.12 -3.71 5.81
N GLU A 374 -39.18 -3.24 6.65
CA GLU A 374 -39.44 -2.80 8.02
C GLU A 374 -40.23 -1.48 8.10
N GLN A 375 -40.13 -0.61 7.10
CA GLN A 375 -40.71 0.74 7.09
C GLN A 375 -41.82 0.96 6.05
N ALA A 376 -42.49 -0.10 5.59
CA ALA A 376 -43.51 0.00 4.53
C ALA A 376 -44.63 1.04 4.80
N ASP A 377 -44.93 1.36 6.06
CA ASP A 377 -46.05 2.23 6.47
C ASP A 377 -45.71 3.73 6.60
N LYS A 378 -44.44 4.13 6.45
CA LYS A 378 -44.02 5.55 6.49
C LYS A 378 -43.21 5.83 5.24
N ILE A 379 -43.61 6.82 4.45
CA ILE A 379 -43.11 7.07 3.09
C ILE A 379 -41.59 7.33 3.07
N ASP A 380 -40.82 6.24 3.06
CA ASP A 380 -39.36 6.17 2.92
C ASP A 380 -39.01 6.00 1.44
N ALA A 381 -37.92 6.62 1.00
CA ALA A 381 -37.46 6.57 -0.39
C ALA A 381 -37.26 5.11 -0.87
N LEU A 382 -36.80 4.22 0.02
CA LEU A 382 -36.63 2.81 -0.29
C LEU A 382 -37.94 2.12 -0.66
N SER A 383 -39.01 2.37 0.08
CA SER A 383 -40.33 1.77 -0.22
C SER A 383 -40.81 2.17 -1.62
N ILE A 384 -40.61 3.43 -2.01
CA ILE A 384 -40.95 3.91 -3.36
C ILE A 384 -40.12 3.17 -4.43
N TYR A 385 -38.80 3.05 -4.24
CA TYR A 385 -37.93 2.39 -5.20
C TYR A 385 -38.21 0.89 -5.36
N PHE A 386 -38.51 0.18 -4.27
CA PHE A 386 -38.73 -1.27 -4.26
C PHE A 386 -40.17 -1.71 -4.54
N HIS A 387 -41.18 -0.93 -4.12
CA HIS A 387 -42.58 -1.36 -4.12
C HIS A 387 -43.53 -0.50 -4.96
N THR A 388 -43.21 0.79 -5.20
CA THR A 388 -44.12 1.68 -5.94
C THR A 388 -43.42 2.47 -7.05
N PRO A 389 -43.08 1.81 -8.19
CA PRO A 389 -42.38 2.45 -9.29
C PRO A 389 -43.04 3.73 -9.83
N ALA A 390 -44.37 3.81 -9.80
CA ALA A 390 -45.14 4.95 -10.28
C ALA A 390 -44.92 6.24 -9.45
N ARG A 391 -44.41 6.12 -8.21
CA ARG A 391 -44.21 7.26 -7.30
C ARG A 391 -42.75 7.70 -7.19
N ARG A 392 -41.84 7.16 -8.02
CA ARG A 392 -40.40 7.51 -7.97
C ARG A 392 -40.13 8.99 -8.17
N SER A 393 -40.98 9.66 -8.94
CA SER A 393 -40.91 11.12 -9.15
C SER A 393 -41.22 11.93 -7.88
N GLU A 394 -41.82 11.33 -6.86
CA GLU A 394 -42.15 11.98 -5.58
C GLU A 394 -41.01 11.86 -4.54
N VAL A 395 -39.90 11.20 -4.89
CA VAL A 395 -38.77 11.04 -3.96
C VAL A 395 -38.04 12.37 -3.80
N THR A 396 -38.03 12.89 -2.57
CA THR A 396 -37.45 14.19 -2.25
C THR A 396 -36.01 14.07 -1.74
N TYR A 397 -35.28 15.19 -1.81
CA TYR A 397 -33.96 15.35 -1.21
C TYR A 397 -33.93 14.96 0.28
N LEU A 398 -34.95 15.39 1.04
CA LEU A 398 -35.01 15.15 2.49
C LEU A 398 -35.12 13.66 2.82
N GLN A 399 -35.85 12.89 2.03
CA GLN A 399 -35.98 11.44 2.20
C GLN A 399 -34.65 10.73 1.94
N ILE A 400 -33.95 11.07 0.85
CA ILE A 400 -32.62 10.50 0.53
C ILE A 400 -31.58 10.90 1.59
N LYS A 401 -31.63 12.14 2.09
CA LYS A 401 -30.74 12.61 3.15
C LYS A 401 -30.97 11.86 4.47
N THR A 402 -32.24 11.67 4.86
CA THR A 402 -32.60 10.91 6.06
C THR A 402 -32.08 9.49 5.98
N LEU A 403 -32.26 8.84 4.82
CA LEU A 403 -31.73 7.50 4.56
C LEU A 403 -30.20 7.44 4.67
N LEU A 404 -29.51 8.43 4.10
CA LEU A 404 -28.04 8.53 4.18
C LEU A 404 -27.56 8.57 5.64
N ASP A 405 -28.21 9.41 6.47
CA ASP A 405 -27.86 9.57 7.87
C ASP A 405 -28.09 8.27 8.67
N VAL A 406 -29.20 7.56 8.40
CA VAL A 406 -29.49 6.26 9.01
C VAL A 406 -28.44 5.20 8.63
N ILE A 407 -28.08 5.09 7.34
CA ILE A 407 -27.04 4.16 6.87
C ILE A 407 -25.71 4.41 7.60
N LYS A 408 -25.32 5.69 7.72
CA LYS A 408 -24.06 6.07 8.38
C LYS A 408 -24.05 5.75 9.86
N GLN A 409 -25.19 5.94 10.54
CA GLN A 409 -25.31 5.68 11.96
C GLN A 409 -25.32 4.18 12.28
N GLU A 410 -26.14 3.39 11.58
CA GLU A 410 -26.34 1.97 11.88
C GLU A 410 -25.24 1.08 11.29
N ARG A 411 -24.75 1.38 10.08
CA ARG A 411 -23.79 0.55 9.35
C ARG A 411 -22.71 1.42 8.67
N PRO A 412 -21.74 1.98 9.41
CA PRO A 412 -20.68 2.82 8.83
C PRO A 412 -19.86 2.15 7.71
N LYS A 413 -19.78 0.81 7.72
CA LYS A 413 -19.12 0.02 6.67
C LYS A 413 -19.84 0.08 5.32
N LEU A 414 -21.13 0.42 5.31
CA LEU A 414 -22.00 0.53 4.14
C LEU A 414 -22.13 1.96 3.61
N ALA A 415 -21.15 2.83 3.91
CA ALA A 415 -21.14 4.20 3.43
C ALA A 415 -21.21 4.26 1.88
N PRO A 416 -22.06 5.11 1.28
CA PRO A 416 -22.37 5.05 -0.16
C PRO A 416 -21.16 5.14 -1.09
N LEU A 417 -20.19 6.01 -0.81
CA LEU A 417 -19.00 6.12 -1.68
C LEU A 417 -18.16 4.84 -1.69
N ARG A 418 -18.11 4.11 -0.57
CA ARG A 418 -17.41 2.83 -0.49
C ARG A 418 -18.15 1.74 -1.27
N ILE A 419 -19.48 1.73 -1.20
CA ILE A 419 -20.31 0.77 -1.94
C ILE A 419 -20.32 1.09 -3.43
N TRP A 420 -20.29 2.37 -3.79
CA TRP A 420 -20.08 2.83 -5.15
C TRP A 420 -18.80 2.26 -5.75
N GLN A 421 -17.67 2.34 -5.03
CA GLN A 421 -16.41 1.77 -5.50
C GLN A 421 -16.50 0.26 -5.72
N ALA A 422 -17.21 -0.47 -4.86
CA ALA A 422 -17.43 -1.90 -5.01
C ALA A 422 -18.27 -2.23 -6.26
N TYR A 423 -19.39 -1.53 -6.47
CA TYR A 423 -20.19 -1.68 -7.68
C TYR A 423 -19.45 -1.24 -8.94
N ALA A 424 -18.68 -0.15 -8.88
CA ALA A 424 -17.88 0.34 -10.00
C ALA A 424 -16.83 -0.68 -10.43
N HIS A 425 -16.21 -1.38 -9.47
CA HIS A 425 -15.30 -2.48 -9.74
C HIS A 425 -16.04 -3.68 -10.39
N LEU A 426 -17.17 -4.12 -9.82
CA LEU A 426 -17.95 -5.25 -10.35
C LEU A 426 -18.52 -4.99 -11.74
N ASP A 427 -18.98 -3.78 -11.99
CA ASP A 427 -19.58 -3.36 -13.26
C ASP A 427 -18.55 -2.84 -14.27
N SER A 428 -17.24 -2.89 -13.95
CA SER A 428 -16.15 -2.39 -14.81
C SER A 428 -16.35 -0.92 -15.26
N TYR A 429 -16.88 -0.09 -14.36
CA TYR A 429 -17.20 1.31 -14.61
C TYR A 429 -15.93 2.17 -14.71
N LYS A 430 -15.80 2.97 -15.78
CA LYS A 430 -14.63 3.82 -16.07
C LYS A 430 -14.88 5.33 -15.99
N GLY A 431 -16.06 5.73 -15.51
CA GLY A 431 -16.42 7.14 -15.44
C GLY A 431 -16.02 7.81 -14.12
N THR A 432 -16.40 9.07 -13.96
CA THR A 432 -16.09 9.87 -12.77
C THR A 432 -16.87 9.38 -11.56
N THR A 433 -16.21 9.32 -10.40
CA THR A 433 -16.89 8.98 -9.15
C THR A 433 -17.72 10.17 -8.66
N PRO A 434 -18.94 9.97 -8.14
CA PRO A 434 -19.75 11.05 -7.60
C PRO A 434 -19.02 11.74 -6.44
N VAL A 435 -19.00 13.07 -6.46
CA VAL A 435 -18.45 13.88 -5.36
C VAL A 435 -19.44 13.97 -4.19
N ALA A 436 -20.73 13.95 -4.49
CA ALA A 436 -21.79 14.00 -3.49
C ALA A 436 -22.27 12.58 -3.11
N GLU A 437 -22.33 12.31 -1.81
CA GLU A 437 -22.80 11.01 -1.31
C GLU A 437 -24.27 10.73 -1.60
N LEU A 438 -25.10 11.77 -1.68
CA LEU A 438 -26.53 11.63 -1.95
C LEU A 438 -26.79 11.14 -3.38
N THR A 439 -26.08 11.69 -4.37
CA THR A 439 -26.22 11.26 -5.77
C THR A 439 -25.64 9.87 -5.98
N ALA A 440 -24.57 9.52 -5.25
CA ALA A 440 -24.08 8.14 -5.18
C ALA A 440 -25.15 7.20 -4.61
N LEU A 441 -25.81 7.57 -3.51
CA LEU A 441 -26.82 6.74 -2.87
C LEU A 441 -28.01 6.44 -3.80
N VAL A 442 -28.54 7.44 -4.51
CA VAL A 442 -29.66 7.21 -5.45
C VAL A 442 -29.28 6.25 -6.57
N ALA A 443 -28.10 6.44 -7.16
CA ALA A 443 -27.61 5.54 -8.19
C ALA A 443 -27.38 4.11 -7.69
N LEU A 444 -26.93 3.95 -6.43
CA LEU A 444 -26.80 2.64 -5.80
C LEU A 444 -28.16 1.97 -5.55
N ILE A 445 -29.15 2.72 -5.09
CA ILE A 445 -30.52 2.22 -4.91
C ILE A 445 -31.07 1.74 -6.26
N ARG A 446 -30.92 2.54 -7.32
CA ARG A 446 -31.36 2.17 -8.68
C ARG A 446 -30.68 0.90 -9.19
N ARG A 447 -29.38 0.74 -8.92
CA ARG A 447 -28.60 -0.46 -9.25
C ARG A 447 -29.11 -1.69 -8.48
N VAL A 448 -29.39 -1.56 -7.18
CA VAL A 448 -29.91 -2.64 -6.33
C VAL A 448 -31.32 -3.05 -6.70
N CYS A 449 -32.19 -2.09 -7.04
CA CYS A 449 -33.56 -2.35 -7.50
C CYS A 449 -33.63 -2.93 -8.93
N GLY A 450 -32.48 -3.05 -9.61
CA GLY A 450 -32.42 -3.58 -10.98
C GLY A 450 -32.96 -2.63 -12.05
N ILE A 451 -33.14 -1.34 -11.72
CA ILE A 451 -33.53 -0.31 -12.69
C ILE A 451 -32.38 -0.06 -13.66
N ASP A 452 -31.17 0.05 -13.12
CA ASP A 452 -29.95 0.17 -13.89
C ASP A 452 -29.18 -1.16 -13.85
N HIS A 453 -28.82 -1.70 -15.03
CA HIS A 453 -28.07 -2.96 -15.14
C HIS A 453 -26.59 -2.83 -14.75
N SER A 454 -26.08 -1.61 -14.69
CA SER A 454 -24.72 -1.28 -14.24
C SER A 454 -24.78 0.06 -13.50
N ILE A 455 -23.85 0.28 -12.57
CA ILE A 455 -23.77 1.52 -11.81
C ILE A 455 -23.66 2.71 -12.77
N THR A 456 -24.59 3.65 -12.65
CA THR A 456 -24.72 4.78 -13.56
C THR A 456 -24.94 6.03 -12.71
N PRO A 457 -24.11 7.08 -12.85
CA PRO A 457 -24.32 8.33 -12.14
C PRO A 457 -25.71 8.90 -12.43
N PHE A 458 -26.38 9.39 -11.39
CA PHE A 458 -27.76 9.85 -11.51
C PHE A 458 -27.89 11.03 -12.49
N ASP A 459 -26.91 11.92 -12.53
CA ASP A 459 -26.85 13.04 -13.49
C ASP A 459 -26.78 12.57 -14.95
N ALA A 460 -26.04 11.49 -15.21
CA ALA A 460 -25.98 10.89 -16.54
C ALA A 460 -27.33 10.30 -16.95
N THR A 461 -28.04 9.64 -16.02
CA THR A 461 -29.40 9.15 -16.24
C THR A 461 -30.37 10.28 -16.53
N VAL A 462 -30.39 11.33 -15.71
CA VAL A 462 -31.25 12.51 -15.88
C VAL A 462 -30.99 13.18 -17.23
N ARG A 463 -29.72 13.36 -17.63
CA ARG A 463 -29.37 13.95 -18.93
C ARG A 463 -29.84 13.10 -20.11
N LYS A 464 -29.66 11.77 -20.03
CA LYS A 464 -30.12 10.83 -21.05
C LYS A 464 -31.65 10.83 -21.18
N ASN A 465 -32.34 10.79 -20.05
CA ASN A 465 -33.80 10.82 -20.00
C ASN A 465 -34.34 12.15 -20.54
N PHE A 466 -33.74 13.27 -20.15
CA PHE A 466 -34.06 14.60 -20.69
C PHE A 466 -33.92 14.66 -22.21
N GLN A 467 -32.80 14.17 -22.75
CA GLN A 467 -32.58 14.15 -24.20
C GLN A 467 -33.64 13.30 -24.93
N ARG A 468 -33.97 12.13 -24.38
CA ARG A 468 -35.01 11.24 -24.93
C ARG A 468 -36.38 11.92 -24.91
N TRP A 469 -36.74 12.54 -23.79
CA TRP A 469 -38.01 13.25 -23.63
C TRP A 469 -38.13 14.41 -24.61
N ILE A 470 -37.12 15.28 -24.71
CA ILE A 470 -37.12 16.41 -25.66
C ILE A 470 -37.24 15.90 -27.10
N MET A 471 -36.52 14.83 -27.46
CA MET A 471 -36.59 14.25 -28.80
C MET A 471 -37.98 13.71 -29.11
N GLN A 472 -38.62 13.01 -28.17
CA GLN A 472 -39.98 12.50 -28.32
C GLN A 472 -41.00 13.64 -28.41
N TYR A 473 -40.87 14.66 -27.56
CA TYR A 473 -41.75 15.82 -27.54
C TYR A 473 -41.69 16.60 -28.86
N HIS A 474 -40.48 16.86 -29.37
CA HIS A 474 -40.27 17.58 -30.64
C HIS A 474 -40.56 16.75 -31.90
N ALA A 475 -40.63 15.42 -31.78
CA ALA A 475 -41.05 14.53 -32.85
C ALA A 475 -42.58 14.40 -32.96
N GLY A 476 -43.32 14.75 -31.90
CA GLY A 476 -44.77 14.79 -31.90
C GLY A 476 -45.35 16.03 -32.60
N ASN A 477 -46.68 16.13 -32.62
CA ASN A 477 -47.42 17.29 -33.16
C ASN A 477 -47.52 18.48 -32.17
N SER A 478 -46.72 18.47 -31.10
CA SER A 478 -46.69 19.52 -30.08
C SER A 478 -45.88 20.73 -30.56
N GLU A 479 -46.21 21.93 -30.05
CA GLU A 479 -45.39 23.12 -30.26
C GLU A 479 -44.00 22.91 -29.66
N LYS A 480 -42.96 23.16 -30.45
CA LYS A 480 -41.57 22.99 -30.02
C LYS A 480 -41.18 24.07 -29.02
N PHE A 481 -40.34 23.69 -28.07
CA PHE A 481 -39.80 24.66 -27.12
C PHE A 481 -38.89 25.67 -27.83
N ASN A 482 -39.07 26.95 -27.53
CA ASN A 482 -38.18 28.00 -28.01
C ASN A 482 -36.85 28.02 -27.22
N GLU A 483 -35.90 28.83 -27.67
CA GLU A 483 -34.56 28.90 -27.07
C GLU A 483 -34.56 29.26 -25.58
N GLN A 484 -35.43 30.21 -25.17
CA GLN A 484 -35.54 30.62 -23.77
C GLN A 484 -36.19 29.54 -22.90
N GLN A 485 -37.20 28.85 -23.43
CA GLN A 485 -37.81 27.69 -22.78
C GLN A 485 -36.80 26.56 -22.62
N MET A 486 -36.03 26.24 -23.67
CA MET A 486 -34.97 25.21 -23.61
C MET A 486 -33.89 25.54 -22.58
N ALA A 487 -33.47 26.81 -22.47
CA ALA A 487 -32.53 27.24 -21.44
C ALA A 487 -33.06 26.98 -20.03
N TRP A 488 -34.34 27.27 -19.78
CA TRP A 488 -35.00 26.97 -18.50
C TRP A 488 -35.12 25.48 -18.23
N LEU A 489 -35.49 24.68 -19.23
CA LEU A 489 -35.54 23.23 -19.12
C LEU A 489 -34.16 22.63 -18.79
N HIS A 490 -33.06 23.20 -19.30
CA HIS A 490 -31.71 22.78 -18.93
C HIS A 490 -31.38 23.08 -17.46
N ILE A 491 -31.80 24.22 -16.93
CA ILE A 491 -31.58 24.58 -15.52
C ILE A 491 -32.38 23.63 -14.61
N ILE A 492 -33.65 23.35 -14.94
CA ILE A 492 -34.48 22.39 -14.19
C ILE A 492 -33.86 20.99 -14.22
N ARG A 493 -33.37 20.54 -15.38
CA ARG A 493 -32.66 19.26 -15.51
C ARG A 493 -31.45 19.20 -14.57
N ASP A 494 -30.63 20.24 -14.55
CA ASP A 494 -29.42 20.27 -13.72
C ASP A 494 -29.75 20.36 -12.23
N HIS A 495 -30.83 21.05 -11.87
CA HIS A 495 -31.37 21.04 -10.52
C HIS A 495 -31.81 19.61 -10.11
N ILE A 496 -32.70 18.97 -10.88
CA ILE A 496 -33.18 17.60 -10.63
C ILE A 496 -32.01 16.60 -10.53
N ALA A 497 -30.97 16.75 -11.36
CA ALA A 497 -29.77 15.90 -11.28
C ALA A 497 -29.05 15.96 -9.92
N SER A 498 -29.25 17.02 -9.14
CA SER A 498 -28.64 17.24 -7.83
C SER A 498 -29.60 17.08 -6.65
N SER A 499 -30.87 17.47 -6.81
CA SER A 499 -31.89 17.51 -5.75
C SER A 499 -32.92 16.38 -5.85
N PHE A 500 -32.88 15.58 -6.92
CA PHE A 500 -33.79 14.46 -7.23
C PHE A 500 -35.23 14.83 -7.57
N HIS A 501 -35.67 16.02 -7.18
CA HIS A 501 -37.01 16.54 -7.38
C HIS A 501 -36.97 18.06 -7.54
N CYS A 502 -37.93 18.64 -8.24
CA CYS A 502 -38.13 20.08 -8.37
C CYS A 502 -39.55 20.44 -7.94
N GLU A 503 -39.70 21.28 -6.91
CA GLU A 503 -40.97 21.85 -6.46
C GLU A 503 -41.10 23.29 -6.94
N ARG A 504 -42.27 23.91 -6.68
CA ARG A 504 -42.47 25.33 -7.03
C ARG A 504 -41.61 26.24 -6.18
N GLU A 505 -41.41 25.90 -4.91
CA GLU A 505 -40.58 26.65 -3.96
C GLU A 505 -39.12 26.73 -4.41
N ASP A 506 -38.62 25.70 -5.11
CA ASP A 506 -37.24 25.68 -5.62
C ASP A 506 -36.99 26.79 -6.66
N LEU A 507 -38.04 27.25 -7.36
CA LEU A 507 -37.95 28.31 -8.37
C LEU A 507 -37.67 29.69 -7.76
N GLU A 508 -37.80 29.83 -6.44
CA GLU A 508 -37.43 31.04 -5.71
C GLU A 508 -36.01 30.99 -5.16
N MET A 509 -35.27 29.90 -5.39
CA MET A 509 -33.89 29.71 -4.95
C MET A 509 -32.90 29.75 -6.10
N ALA A 510 -31.61 29.89 -5.79
CA ALA A 510 -30.54 29.81 -6.78
C ALA A 510 -30.47 28.42 -7.43
N PRO A 511 -30.28 28.32 -8.77
CA PRO A 511 -29.97 29.41 -9.71
C PRO A 511 -31.20 30.09 -10.35
N PHE A 512 -32.43 29.70 -10.01
CA PHE A 512 -33.65 30.18 -10.66
C PHE A 512 -33.98 31.64 -10.34
N ASP A 513 -33.77 32.06 -9.09
CA ASP A 513 -33.97 33.44 -8.63
C ASP A 513 -33.22 34.47 -9.50
N SER A 514 -31.97 34.16 -9.86
CA SER A 514 -31.09 34.98 -10.69
C SER A 514 -31.58 35.09 -12.14
N GLN A 515 -32.43 34.16 -12.59
CA GLN A 515 -33.04 34.13 -13.91
C GLN A 515 -34.46 34.71 -13.92
N GLY A 516 -34.92 35.29 -12.81
CA GLY A 516 -36.26 35.88 -12.65
C GLY A 516 -37.29 34.93 -12.02
N GLY A 517 -36.84 33.78 -11.52
CA GLY A 517 -37.59 32.85 -10.66
C GLY A 517 -38.95 32.42 -11.21
N LEU A 518 -39.89 32.19 -10.30
CA LEU A 518 -41.26 31.76 -10.62
C LEU A 518 -41.94 32.67 -11.66
N GLY A 519 -41.74 33.99 -11.55
CA GLY A 519 -42.33 34.97 -12.46
C GLY A 519 -41.84 34.80 -13.91
N LYS A 520 -40.55 34.54 -14.11
CA LYS A 520 -39.99 34.30 -15.45
C LYS A 520 -40.46 32.97 -16.02
N MET A 521 -40.54 31.93 -15.21
CA MET A 521 -41.03 30.63 -15.65
C MET A 521 -42.50 30.70 -16.09
N HIS A 522 -43.35 31.40 -15.33
CA HIS A 522 -44.74 31.66 -15.72
C HIS A 522 -44.84 32.49 -17.01
N GLN A 523 -43.94 33.46 -17.22
CA GLN A 523 -43.90 34.22 -18.48
C GLN A 523 -43.58 33.32 -19.70
N LEU A 524 -42.73 32.31 -19.52
CA LEU A 524 -42.26 31.44 -20.61
C LEU A 524 -43.21 30.27 -20.90
N PHE A 525 -43.84 29.70 -19.88
CA PHE A 525 -44.66 28.50 -20.01
C PHE A 525 -46.16 28.72 -19.74
N GLY A 526 -46.55 29.87 -19.16
CA GLY A 526 -47.94 30.19 -18.82
C GLY A 526 -48.60 29.10 -17.99
N ASP A 527 -49.82 28.72 -18.38
CA ASP A 527 -50.60 27.66 -17.72
C ASP A 527 -49.93 26.28 -17.79
N LYS A 528 -48.91 26.08 -18.65
CA LYS A 528 -48.18 24.81 -18.76
C LYS A 528 -47.02 24.69 -17.76
N MET A 529 -46.75 25.71 -16.95
CA MET A 529 -45.63 25.71 -16.00
C MET A 529 -45.65 24.48 -15.07
N ASP A 530 -46.78 24.22 -14.43
CA ASP A 530 -46.92 23.09 -13.50
C ASP A 530 -46.78 21.75 -14.20
N TRP A 531 -47.39 21.64 -15.38
CA TRP A 531 -47.26 20.46 -16.22
C TRP A 531 -45.80 20.19 -16.60
N VAL A 532 -45.00 21.23 -16.90
CA VAL A 532 -43.57 21.08 -17.18
C VAL A 532 -42.83 20.53 -15.96
N ILE A 533 -43.07 21.06 -14.77
CA ILE A 533 -42.41 20.59 -13.54
C ILE A 533 -42.78 19.12 -13.28
N GLU A 534 -44.06 18.78 -13.38
CA GLU A 534 -44.56 17.42 -13.14
C GLU A 534 -43.97 16.42 -14.15
N VAL A 535 -44.04 16.73 -15.45
CA VAL A 535 -43.50 15.87 -16.50
C VAL A 535 -41.98 15.74 -16.38
N MET A 536 -41.26 16.80 -16.05
CA MET A 536 -39.81 16.71 -15.87
C MET A 536 -39.45 15.84 -14.68
N ASN A 537 -40.14 15.97 -13.54
CA ASN A 537 -39.92 15.09 -12.39
C ASN A 537 -40.24 13.62 -12.72
N GLN A 538 -41.26 13.36 -13.54
CA GLN A 538 -41.60 12.01 -13.97
C GLN A 538 -40.58 11.42 -14.97
N GLU A 539 -40.32 12.13 -16.06
CA GLU A 539 -39.52 11.62 -17.18
C GLU A 539 -38.04 11.52 -16.86
N LEU A 540 -37.48 12.45 -16.07
CA LEU A 540 -36.05 12.51 -15.80
C LEU A 540 -35.63 11.50 -14.72
N VAL A 541 -36.49 11.25 -13.74
CA VAL A 541 -36.19 10.39 -12.56
C VAL A 541 -36.52 8.91 -12.82
N ALA A 542 -37.33 8.62 -13.85
CA ALA A 542 -37.82 7.29 -14.22
C ALA A 542 -36.78 6.14 -14.25
#